data_AF-A0A928JSA3-F1
#
_entry.id   AF-A0A928JSA3-F1
#
_cell.length_a   1.000
_cell.length_b   1.000
_cell.length_c   1.000
_cell.angle_alpha   90.00
_cell.angle_beta   90.00
_cell.angle_gamma   90.00
#
_symmetry.space_group_name_H-M   'P 1'
#
loop_
_entity.id
_entity.type
_entity.pdbx_description
1 polymer ?
#
loop_
_entity_poly.entity_id
_entity_poly.type
_entity_poly.pdbx_seq_one_letter_code
_entity_poly.pdbx_strand_id
1 'polypeptide(L)'
;MKKERSKQKLTKEDYDNFSYEDTRHYGLFYSKNGDEFKVKIDPIRFCKSLDGDFSESVIKTINARKTHYFYPRKNEYYDYNCNVFETMINDIKDYWKNHYQSLIITAKNRIEKPKKENISDNMLFMQGIIDYDEANEMNRMEGAINQYKYETNCKRLVDNLYASFIHHMASQIESVTVYVLNRENAMKDTFNRNMLYSTAIGKKCKVAELSSFRYYDMLYCLWNFIKHNSMSTYDKLKANFPELIYDNAEYKQGIPAFSFIKLSDELIISLLDGCSSFFKEYCNLVFDEDYEEAQWNYGKFFYDQVREEIELITNPLGLPFYL
;
A
#
# COMPACT_ATOMS: atom_id res chain seq x y z
N MET A 1 -51.64 12.60 16.33
CA MET A 1 -50.88 11.33 16.47
C MET A 1 -49.71 11.32 15.49
N LYS A 2 -48.48 11.60 15.93
CA LYS A 2 -47.27 11.41 15.13
C LYS A 2 -47.03 9.89 15.03
N LYS A 3 -47.40 9.26 13.91
CA LYS A 3 -47.01 7.86 13.64
C LYS A 3 -45.48 7.80 13.63
N GLU A 4 -44.89 6.85 14.37
CA GLU A 4 -43.47 6.48 14.27
C GLU A 4 -43.17 6.06 12.82
N ARG A 5 -42.78 7.02 11.96
CA ARG A 5 -42.41 6.78 10.56
C ARG A 5 -41.25 5.79 10.41
N SER A 6 -40.50 5.51 11.48
CA SER A 6 -39.34 4.61 11.49
C SER A 6 -39.68 3.13 11.39
N LYS A 7 -40.94 2.72 11.64
CA LYS A 7 -41.39 1.31 11.59
C LYS A 7 -42.39 1.00 10.47
N GLN A 8 -42.68 1.97 9.61
CA GLN A 8 -43.66 1.80 8.54
C GLN A 8 -43.03 0.97 7.41
N LYS A 9 -43.56 -0.24 7.19
CA LYS A 9 -43.23 -1.05 6.01
C LYS A 9 -43.92 -0.40 4.81
N LEU A 10 -43.14 0.05 3.84
CA LEU A 10 -43.65 0.62 2.61
C LEU A 10 -44.06 -0.51 1.66
N THR A 11 -45.23 -0.39 1.06
CA THR A 11 -45.77 -1.33 0.07
C THR A 11 -45.31 -0.96 -1.34
N LYS A 12 -45.44 -1.87 -2.31
CA LYS A 12 -45.06 -1.62 -3.71
C LYS A 12 -45.72 -0.36 -4.28
N GLU A 13 -46.99 -0.12 -3.95
CA GLU A 13 -47.74 1.06 -4.35
C GLU A 13 -47.21 2.36 -3.71
N ASP A 14 -46.69 2.30 -2.49
CA ASP A 14 -46.05 3.46 -1.86
C ASP A 14 -44.77 3.88 -2.59
N TYR A 15 -44.05 2.92 -3.18
CA TYR A 15 -42.81 3.16 -3.91
C TYR A 15 -43.01 3.67 -5.34
N ASP A 16 -44.06 3.20 -6.03
CA ASP A 16 -44.38 3.63 -7.39
C ASP A 16 -44.84 5.12 -7.42
N ASN A 17 -45.07 5.73 -6.24
CA ASN A 17 -45.29 7.17 -6.07
C ASN A 17 -43.99 8.00 -5.97
N PHE A 18 -42.81 7.39 -5.81
CA PHE A 18 -41.56 8.13 -5.77
C PHE A 18 -41.07 8.43 -7.20
N SER A 19 -40.69 9.69 -7.44
CA SER A 19 -40.05 10.13 -8.70
C SER A 19 -38.74 9.37 -8.95
N TYR A 20 -38.35 9.20 -10.20
CA TYR A 20 -37.04 8.63 -10.59
C TYR A 20 -35.86 9.47 -10.08
N GLU A 21 -36.08 10.73 -9.71
CA GLU A 21 -35.03 11.57 -9.09
C GLU A 21 -34.87 11.30 -7.58
N ASP A 22 -35.76 10.51 -6.99
CA ASP A 22 -35.77 10.21 -5.56
C ASP A 22 -35.07 8.89 -5.27
N THR A 23 -34.03 8.91 -4.44
CA THR A 23 -33.31 7.70 -3.99
C THR A 23 -34.22 6.59 -3.44
N ARG A 24 -35.38 6.95 -2.89
CA ARG A 24 -36.38 6.00 -2.36
C ARG A 24 -37.05 5.17 -3.43
N HIS A 25 -37.11 5.67 -4.67
CA HIS A 25 -37.59 4.92 -5.84
C HIS A 25 -36.75 3.64 -6.05
N TYR A 26 -35.44 3.75 -5.82
CA TYR A 26 -34.46 2.67 -5.93
C TYR A 26 -34.35 1.82 -4.65
N GLY A 27 -35.22 2.04 -3.65
CA GLY A 27 -35.17 1.33 -2.37
C GLY A 27 -34.06 1.79 -1.43
N LEU A 28 -33.37 2.91 -1.73
CA LEU A 28 -32.39 3.51 -0.83
C LEU A 28 -33.06 4.61 0.00
N PHE A 29 -32.87 4.55 1.31
CA PHE A 29 -33.28 5.63 2.20
C PHE A 29 -32.09 6.06 3.02
N TYR A 30 -31.87 7.36 3.07
CA TYR A 30 -30.83 7.92 3.91
C TYR A 30 -31.39 9.01 4.82
N SER A 31 -30.72 9.22 5.94
CA SER A 31 -30.92 10.36 6.82
C SER A 31 -29.59 11.04 7.07
N LYS A 32 -29.57 12.37 6.97
CA LYS A 32 -28.40 13.19 7.28
C LYS A 32 -28.74 14.11 8.44
N ASN A 33 -28.12 13.87 9.59
CA ASN A 33 -28.24 14.71 10.79
C ASN A 33 -26.85 15.23 11.17
N GLY A 34 -26.51 16.44 10.72
CA GLY A 34 -25.14 16.95 10.84
C GLY A 34 -24.17 16.08 10.05
N ASP A 35 -23.16 15.54 10.74
CA ASP A 35 -22.15 14.63 10.17
C ASP A 35 -22.61 13.17 10.15
N GLU A 36 -23.70 12.81 10.82
CA GLU A 36 -24.23 11.44 10.76
C GLU A 36 -24.97 11.21 9.44
N PHE A 37 -24.39 10.37 8.60
CA PHE A 37 -25.01 9.82 7.40
C PHE A 37 -25.41 8.36 7.65
N LYS A 38 -26.70 8.06 7.66
CA LYS A 38 -27.21 6.69 7.88
C LYS A 38 -28.02 6.24 6.68
N VAL A 39 -27.70 5.06 6.17
CA VAL A 39 -28.35 4.46 4.99
C VAL A 39 -29.06 3.18 5.40
N LYS A 40 -30.26 2.97 4.85
CA LYS A 40 -31.00 1.71 4.90
C LYS A 40 -31.48 1.37 3.48
N ILE A 41 -31.44 0.09 3.15
CA ILE A 41 -31.62 -0.38 1.78
C ILE A 41 -32.70 -1.46 1.78
N ASP A 42 -33.65 -1.37 0.86
CA ASP A 42 -34.54 -2.46 0.48
C ASP A 42 -33.84 -3.31 -0.60
N PRO A 43 -33.27 -4.48 -0.26
CA PRO A 43 -32.42 -5.21 -1.20
C PRO A 43 -33.15 -5.67 -2.45
N ILE A 44 -34.43 -6.01 -2.33
CA ILE A 44 -35.22 -6.55 -3.44
C ILE A 44 -35.45 -5.46 -4.48
N ARG A 45 -35.79 -4.24 -4.04
CA ARG A 45 -35.99 -3.11 -4.95
C ARG A 45 -34.66 -2.59 -5.47
N PHE A 46 -33.65 -2.46 -4.61
CA PHE A 46 -32.32 -2.00 -4.99
C PHE A 46 -31.71 -2.85 -6.12
N CYS A 47 -31.74 -4.19 -5.98
CA CYS A 47 -31.25 -5.09 -7.04
C CYS A 47 -32.09 -5.04 -8.33
N LYS A 48 -33.40 -4.77 -8.23
CA LYS A 48 -34.27 -4.67 -9.41
C LYS A 48 -34.14 -3.34 -10.15
N SER A 49 -33.84 -2.26 -9.44
CA SER A 49 -33.88 -0.90 -9.97
C SER A 49 -32.57 -0.45 -10.60
N LEU A 50 -31.45 -1.08 -10.25
CA LEU A 50 -30.12 -0.66 -10.73
C LEU A 50 -29.55 -1.57 -11.82
N ASP A 51 -30.30 -2.59 -12.28
CA ASP A 51 -29.81 -3.69 -13.16
C ASP A 51 -28.40 -4.19 -12.75
N GLY A 52 -28.07 -4.03 -11.47
CA GLY A 52 -26.71 -4.06 -10.99
C GLY A 52 -26.30 -5.51 -10.78
N ASP A 53 -25.26 -5.93 -11.50
CA ASP A 53 -24.53 -7.17 -11.24
C ASP A 53 -23.84 -7.08 -9.88
N PHE A 54 -24.62 -7.19 -8.80
CA PHE A 54 -24.09 -7.59 -7.52
C PHE A 54 -23.56 -9.00 -7.67
N SER A 55 -22.29 -9.21 -7.33
CA SER A 55 -21.75 -10.56 -7.28
C SER A 55 -22.60 -11.42 -6.35
N GLU A 56 -22.75 -12.71 -6.68
CA GLU A 56 -23.57 -13.65 -5.91
C GLU A 56 -23.21 -13.67 -4.42
N SER A 57 -21.94 -13.39 -4.09
CA SER A 57 -21.45 -13.28 -2.71
C SER A 57 -22.08 -12.11 -1.95
N VAL A 58 -22.23 -10.94 -2.56
CA VAL A 58 -22.86 -9.76 -1.94
C VAL A 58 -24.34 -10.03 -1.66
N ILE A 59 -25.06 -10.57 -2.65
CA ILE A 59 -26.47 -10.94 -2.51
C ILE A 59 -26.66 -11.98 -1.40
N LYS A 60 -25.77 -12.98 -1.33
CA LYS A 60 -25.79 -13.99 -0.28
C LYS A 60 -25.57 -13.37 1.10
N THR A 61 -24.62 -12.45 1.25
CA THR A 61 -24.37 -11.74 2.52
C THR A 61 -25.56 -10.89 2.94
N ILE A 62 -26.20 -10.18 1.99
CA ILE A 62 -27.40 -9.38 2.26
C ILE A 62 -28.56 -10.29 2.70
N ASN A 63 -28.81 -11.37 1.97
CA ASN A 63 -29.90 -12.31 2.26
C ASN A 63 -29.69 -13.09 3.57
N ALA A 64 -28.43 -13.41 3.92
CA ALA A 64 -28.10 -14.12 5.15
C ALA A 64 -28.49 -13.34 6.43
N ARG A 65 -28.56 -12.01 6.37
CA ARG A 65 -28.92 -11.17 7.52
C ARG A 65 -30.42 -11.22 7.87
N LYS A 66 -31.28 -11.81 7.01
CA LYS A 66 -32.72 -12.07 7.25
C LYS A 66 -33.54 -10.85 7.73
N THR A 67 -33.10 -9.63 7.43
CA THR A 67 -33.81 -8.39 7.76
C THR A 67 -34.58 -7.87 6.56
N HIS A 68 -35.68 -7.14 6.80
CA HIS A 68 -36.46 -6.51 5.72
C HIS A 68 -35.68 -5.40 5.02
N TYR A 69 -34.89 -4.64 5.78
CA TYR A 69 -33.94 -3.68 5.26
C TYR A 69 -32.52 -4.12 5.59
N PHE A 70 -31.61 -3.92 4.65
CA PHE A 70 -30.18 -4.04 4.86
C PHE A 70 -29.63 -2.73 5.41
N TYR A 71 -28.82 -2.85 6.47
CA TYR A 71 -28.08 -1.75 7.06
C TYR A 71 -26.59 -2.02 6.83
N PRO A 72 -25.89 -1.15 6.09
CA PRO A 72 -24.44 -1.23 5.97
C PRO A 72 -23.78 -1.16 7.34
N ARG A 73 -22.65 -1.85 7.52
CA ARG A 73 -21.96 -1.89 8.82
C ARG A 73 -21.29 -0.56 9.17
N LYS A 74 -20.81 0.16 8.16
CA LYS A 74 -20.15 1.47 8.28
C LYS A 74 -20.81 2.50 7.35
N ASN A 75 -20.40 3.76 7.44
CA ASN A 75 -20.96 4.82 6.60
C ASN A 75 -20.04 5.13 5.42
N GLU A 76 -18.74 5.20 5.68
CA GLU A 76 -17.73 5.60 4.71
C GLU A 76 -16.70 4.49 4.45
N TYR A 77 -16.02 4.56 3.29
CA TYR A 77 -14.98 3.59 2.91
C TYR A 77 -13.85 3.51 3.95
N TYR A 78 -13.41 4.68 4.44
CA TYR A 78 -12.30 4.80 5.40
C TYR A 78 -12.70 4.53 6.86
N ASP A 79 -13.97 4.25 7.14
CA ASP A 79 -14.40 3.77 8.46
C ASP A 79 -13.91 2.34 8.74
N TYR A 80 -13.53 1.61 7.69
CA TYR A 80 -12.84 0.33 7.79
C TYR A 80 -11.33 0.55 7.93
N ASN A 81 -10.73 -0.04 8.94
CA ASN A 81 -9.29 0.00 9.16
C ASN A 81 -8.52 -0.71 8.04
N CYS A 82 -9.05 -1.83 7.52
CA CYS A 82 -8.41 -2.56 6.42
C CYS A 82 -8.27 -1.69 5.15
N ASN A 83 -9.29 -0.89 4.83
CA ASN A 83 -9.29 0.04 3.70
C ASN A 83 -8.27 1.17 3.88
N VAL A 84 -8.12 1.70 5.10
CA VAL A 84 -7.11 2.73 5.41
C VAL A 84 -5.69 2.19 5.17
N PHE A 85 -5.39 0.97 5.63
CA PHE A 85 -4.10 0.33 5.35
C PHE A 85 -3.88 0.08 3.86
N GLU A 86 -4.90 -0.44 3.17
CA GLU A 86 -4.80 -0.81 1.75
C GLU A 86 -4.56 0.41 0.88
N THR A 87 -5.31 1.50 1.08
CA THR A 87 -5.11 2.76 0.35
C THR A 87 -3.69 3.27 0.53
N MET A 88 -3.19 3.32 1.78
CA MET A 88 -1.83 3.79 2.05
C MET A 88 -0.77 2.94 1.36
N ILE A 89 -0.93 1.61 1.36
CA ILE A 89 0.02 0.70 0.70
C ILE A 89 -0.04 0.86 -0.82
N ASN A 90 -1.23 1.04 -1.39
CA ASN A 90 -1.38 1.32 -2.82
C ASN A 90 -0.75 2.65 -3.21
N ASP A 91 -0.89 3.70 -2.40
CA ASP A 91 -0.22 4.99 -2.63
C ASP A 91 1.31 4.83 -2.65
N ILE A 92 1.87 4.01 -1.75
CA ILE A 92 3.31 3.69 -1.74
C ILE A 92 3.72 2.94 -3.02
N LYS A 93 2.91 1.95 -3.44
CA LYS A 93 3.16 1.17 -4.66
C LYS A 93 3.11 2.04 -5.90
N ASP A 94 2.15 2.95 -5.98
CA ASP A 94 2.02 3.88 -7.09
C ASP A 94 3.17 4.89 -7.11
N TYR A 95 3.59 5.39 -5.94
CA TYR A 95 4.75 6.25 -5.84
C TYR A 95 6.05 5.55 -6.27
N TRP A 96 6.23 4.28 -5.89
CA TRP A 96 7.35 3.46 -6.36
C TRP A 96 7.39 3.38 -7.89
N LYS A 97 6.29 2.94 -8.50
CA LYS A 97 6.16 2.67 -9.94
C LYS A 97 6.25 3.94 -10.78
N ASN A 98 5.51 4.98 -10.38
CA ASN A 98 5.31 6.17 -11.21
C ASN A 98 6.40 7.22 -11.00
N HIS A 99 7.09 7.22 -9.86
CA HIS A 99 8.05 8.26 -9.51
C HIS A 99 9.43 7.73 -9.12
N TYR A 100 9.51 6.83 -8.14
CA TYR A 100 10.80 6.50 -7.53
C TYR A 100 11.72 5.69 -8.45
N GLN A 101 11.18 4.73 -9.21
CA GLN A 101 11.96 3.97 -10.20
C GLN A 101 12.61 4.90 -11.25
N SER A 102 11.85 5.87 -11.75
CA SER A 102 12.35 6.88 -12.71
C SER A 102 13.48 7.74 -12.11
N LEU A 103 13.37 8.06 -10.82
CA LEU A 103 14.42 8.77 -10.09
C LEU A 103 15.72 7.96 -10.02
N ILE A 104 15.66 6.65 -9.75
CA ILE A 104 16.83 5.76 -9.73
C ILE A 104 17.52 5.75 -11.09
N ILE A 105 16.76 5.58 -12.17
CA ILE A 105 17.29 5.56 -13.54
C ILE A 105 17.96 6.90 -13.87
N THR A 106 17.30 8.01 -13.56
CA THR A 106 17.82 9.36 -13.80
C THR A 106 19.10 9.61 -13.00
N ALA A 107 19.13 9.22 -11.73
CA ALA A 107 20.28 9.40 -10.86
C ALA A 107 21.48 8.59 -11.36
N LYS A 108 21.27 7.33 -11.76
CA LYS A 108 22.31 6.47 -12.36
C LYS A 108 22.88 7.07 -13.64
N ASN A 109 22.02 7.59 -14.53
CA ASN A 109 22.43 8.15 -15.82
C ASN A 109 23.22 9.47 -15.69
N ARG A 110 23.14 10.15 -14.53
CA ARG A 110 23.92 11.37 -14.26
C ARG A 110 25.35 11.10 -13.82
N ILE A 111 25.71 9.87 -13.47
CA ILE A 111 27.10 9.53 -13.17
C ILE A 111 27.90 9.59 -14.47
N GLU A 112 28.93 10.42 -14.49
CA GLU A 112 29.79 10.59 -15.66
C GLU A 112 30.48 9.27 -16.00
N LYS A 113 30.29 8.82 -17.25
CA LYS A 113 30.97 7.65 -17.78
C LYS A 113 32.45 7.99 -17.99
N PRO A 114 33.37 7.08 -17.64
CA PRO A 114 34.79 7.31 -17.88
C PRO A 114 35.03 7.52 -19.38
N LYS A 115 35.87 8.50 -19.70
CA LYS A 115 36.31 8.73 -21.08
C LYS A 115 37.19 7.56 -21.51
N LYS A 116 37.13 7.21 -22.79
CA LYS A 116 38.07 6.26 -23.36
C LYS A 116 39.43 6.94 -23.43
N GLU A 117 40.41 6.38 -22.72
CA GLU A 117 41.77 6.90 -22.71
C GLU A 117 42.47 6.62 -24.05
N ASN A 118 43.11 7.66 -24.59
CA ASN A 118 43.97 7.58 -25.76
C ASN A 118 45.43 7.64 -25.32
N ILE A 119 46.35 7.09 -26.11
CA ILE A 119 47.79 7.14 -25.83
C ILE A 119 48.29 8.58 -25.64
N SER A 120 47.71 9.55 -26.35
CA SER A 120 47.99 10.98 -26.21
C SER A 120 47.67 11.56 -24.82
N ASP A 121 46.84 10.87 -24.04
CA ASP A 121 46.46 11.29 -22.69
C ASP A 121 47.52 10.87 -21.65
N ASN A 122 48.47 10.01 -22.04
CA ASN A 122 49.55 9.55 -21.16
C ASN A 122 50.71 10.56 -21.14
N MET A 123 50.88 11.25 -20.00
CA MET A 123 51.90 12.29 -19.86
C MET A 123 53.34 11.75 -19.99
N LEU A 124 53.61 10.52 -19.53
CA LEU A 124 54.95 9.93 -19.61
C LEU A 124 55.34 9.62 -21.07
N PHE A 125 54.37 9.17 -21.87
CA PHE A 125 54.56 8.99 -23.32
C PHE A 125 54.81 10.34 -24.02
N MET A 126 54.00 11.36 -23.69
CA MET A 126 54.16 12.71 -24.26
C MET A 126 55.50 13.37 -23.86
N GLN A 127 56.08 12.97 -22.73
CA GLN A 127 57.39 13.42 -22.27
C GLN A 127 58.55 12.57 -22.84
N GLY A 128 58.25 11.52 -23.61
CA GLY A 128 59.25 10.61 -24.20
C GLY A 128 59.94 9.72 -23.17
N ILE A 129 59.33 9.51 -22.00
CA ILE A 129 59.88 8.68 -20.92
C ILE A 129 59.61 7.20 -21.15
N ILE A 130 58.41 6.87 -21.66
CA ILE A 130 57.97 5.50 -21.94
C ILE A 130 57.64 5.34 -23.43
N ASP A 131 57.67 4.10 -23.91
CA ASP A 131 57.32 3.80 -25.30
C ASP A 131 55.79 3.69 -25.52
N TYR A 132 55.41 3.47 -26.78
CA TYR A 132 54.01 3.38 -27.18
C TYR A 132 53.29 2.17 -26.56
N ASP A 133 53.98 1.04 -26.44
CA ASP A 133 53.38 -0.21 -25.96
C ASP A 133 53.17 -0.12 -24.44
N GLU A 134 54.16 0.39 -23.70
CA GLU A 134 54.06 0.69 -22.26
C GLU A 134 52.94 1.69 -21.96
N ALA A 135 52.83 2.76 -22.75
CA ALA A 135 51.76 3.75 -22.59
C ALA A 135 50.36 3.18 -22.85
N ASN A 136 50.23 2.32 -23.86
CA ASN A 136 48.99 1.63 -24.19
C ASN A 136 48.58 0.63 -23.08
N GLU A 137 49.53 -0.09 -22.48
CA GLU A 137 49.26 -0.96 -21.34
C GLU A 137 48.81 -0.18 -20.10
N MET A 138 49.48 0.93 -19.77
CA MET A 138 49.11 1.79 -18.65
C MET A 138 47.70 2.36 -18.81
N ASN A 139 47.37 2.90 -19.99
CA ASN A 139 46.04 3.47 -20.24
C ASN A 139 44.94 2.39 -20.24
N ARG A 140 45.25 1.16 -20.65
CA ARG A 140 44.30 0.03 -20.50
C ARG A 140 44.03 -0.28 -19.03
N MET A 141 45.09 -0.30 -18.21
CA MET A 141 44.97 -0.53 -16.77
C MET A 141 44.18 0.60 -16.08
N GLU A 142 44.49 1.85 -16.39
CA GLU A 142 43.81 3.02 -15.84
C GLU A 142 42.35 3.08 -16.30
N GLY A 143 42.08 2.83 -17.59
CA GLY A 143 40.73 2.67 -18.13
C GLY A 143 39.93 1.57 -17.42
N ALA A 144 40.55 0.43 -17.11
CA ALA A 144 39.90 -0.66 -16.36
C ALA A 144 39.59 -0.24 -14.90
N ILE A 145 40.51 0.44 -14.23
CA ILE A 145 40.30 0.99 -12.88
C ILE A 145 39.16 2.01 -12.88
N ASN A 146 39.15 2.91 -13.87
CA ASN A 146 38.14 3.96 -14.01
C ASN A 146 36.75 3.36 -14.30
N GLN A 147 36.68 2.33 -15.15
CA GLN A 147 35.45 1.57 -15.39
C GLN A 147 34.94 0.87 -14.12
N TYR A 148 35.83 0.20 -13.38
CA TYR A 148 35.47 -0.46 -12.12
C TYR A 148 34.95 0.53 -11.08
N LYS A 149 35.59 1.70 -10.94
CA LYS A 149 35.12 2.79 -10.05
C LYS A 149 33.74 3.29 -10.47
N TYR A 150 33.53 3.50 -11.77
CA TYR A 150 32.23 3.93 -12.31
C TYR A 150 31.12 2.92 -11.98
N GLU A 151 31.34 1.63 -12.22
CA GLU A 151 30.37 0.57 -11.92
C GLU A 151 30.07 0.47 -10.44
N THR A 152 31.11 0.54 -9.60
CA THR A 152 30.98 0.53 -8.14
C THR A 152 30.18 1.73 -7.64
N ASN A 153 30.44 2.93 -8.16
CA ASN A 153 29.70 4.14 -7.81
C ASN A 153 28.23 4.06 -8.25
N CYS A 154 27.98 3.54 -9.46
CA CYS A 154 26.62 3.30 -9.94
C CYS A 154 25.86 2.32 -9.04
N LYS A 155 26.45 1.16 -8.75
CA LYS A 155 25.85 0.16 -7.88
C LYS A 155 25.56 0.73 -6.48
N ARG A 156 26.55 1.39 -5.87
CA ARG A 156 26.39 2.01 -4.55
C ARG A 156 25.27 3.05 -4.51
N LEU A 157 25.17 3.90 -5.54
CA LEU A 157 24.10 4.89 -5.63
C LEU A 157 22.73 4.19 -5.71
N VAL A 158 22.61 3.21 -6.59
CA VAL A 158 21.38 2.45 -6.79
C VAL A 158 20.97 1.75 -5.48
N ASP A 159 21.85 0.95 -4.88
CA ASP A 159 21.57 0.22 -3.62
C ASP A 159 21.17 1.19 -2.49
N ASN A 160 21.81 2.36 -2.39
CA ASN A 160 21.45 3.38 -1.42
C ASN A 160 20.05 3.96 -1.65
N LEU A 161 19.64 4.16 -2.90
CA LEU A 161 18.28 4.62 -3.23
C LEU A 161 17.24 3.55 -2.90
N TYR A 162 17.49 2.27 -3.21
CA TYR A 162 16.61 1.17 -2.77
C TYR A 162 16.47 1.14 -1.24
N ALA A 163 17.58 1.23 -0.51
CA ALA A 163 17.54 1.24 0.96
C ALA A 163 16.81 2.46 1.52
N SER A 164 16.97 3.62 0.88
CA SER A 164 16.24 4.85 1.23
C SER A 164 14.73 4.68 1.00
N PHE A 165 14.33 4.01 -0.08
CA PHE A 165 12.93 3.69 -0.32
C PHE A 165 12.35 2.72 0.70
N ILE A 166 13.09 1.67 1.07
CA ILE A 166 12.68 0.75 2.15
C ILE A 166 12.52 1.49 3.48
N HIS A 167 13.40 2.44 3.77
CA HIS A 167 13.25 3.29 4.95
C HIS A 167 11.95 4.12 4.89
N HIS A 168 11.66 4.72 3.74
CA HIS A 168 10.46 5.52 3.51
C HIS A 168 9.17 4.68 3.63
N MET A 169 9.09 3.54 2.95
CA MET A 169 7.91 2.66 3.01
C MET A 169 7.65 2.17 4.44
N ALA A 170 8.70 1.78 5.17
CA ALA A 170 8.56 1.26 6.53
C ALA A 170 8.07 2.34 7.49
N SER A 171 8.60 3.56 7.37
CA SER A 171 8.14 4.71 8.15
C SER A 171 6.68 5.06 7.86
N GLN A 172 6.24 4.96 6.61
CA GLN A 172 4.86 5.22 6.23
C GLN A 172 3.90 4.13 6.72
N ILE A 173 4.30 2.86 6.61
CA ILE A 173 3.55 1.73 7.17
C ILE A 173 3.44 1.84 8.69
N GLU A 174 4.51 2.24 9.39
CA GLU A 174 4.44 2.50 10.83
C GLU A 174 3.52 3.67 11.16
N SER A 175 3.58 4.76 10.38
CA SER A 175 2.70 5.92 10.56
C SER A 175 1.21 5.56 10.45
N VAL A 176 0.81 4.80 9.44
CA VAL A 176 -0.59 4.36 9.30
C VAL A 176 -0.99 3.37 10.40
N THR A 177 -0.06 2.53 10.85
CA THR A 177 -0.28 1.63 11.99
C THR A 177 -0.58 2.43 13.26
N VAL A 178 0.24 3.44 13.56
CA VAL A 178 0.04 4.36 14.69
C VAL A 178 -1.30 5.08 14.57
N TYR A 179 -1.62 5.59 13.38
CA TYR A 179 -2.90 6.28 13.13
C TYR A 179 -4.11 5.39 13.43
N VAL A 180 -4.13 4.16 12.90
CA VAL A 180 -5.23 3.21 13.13
C VAL A 180 -5.34 2.82 14.60
N LEU A 181 -4.22 2.49 15.25
CA LEU A 181 -4.25 2.10 16.66
C LEU A 181 -4.66 3.26 17.58
N ASN A 182 -4.31 4.50 17.24
CA ASN A 182 -4.77 5.68 17.95
C ASN A 182 -6.27 5.88 17.78
N ARG A 183 -6.79 5.73 16.54
CA ARG A 183 -8.22 5.83 16.23
C ARG A 183 -9.05 4.84 17.04
N GLU A 184 -8.53 3.63 17.25
CA GLU A 184 -9.17 2.56 18.02
C GLU A 184 -8.91 2.65 19.53
N ASN A 185 -8.32 3.76 20.02
CA ASN A 185 -7.93 3.97 21.41
C ASN A 185 -7.06 2.85 22.01
N ALA A 186 -6.30 2.15 21.16
CA ALA A 186 -5.42 1.04 21.55
C ALA A 186 -4.05 1.53 22.03
N MET A 187 -3.74 2.83 21.91
CA MET A 187 -2.48 3.42 22.34
C MET A 187 -2.70 4.57 23.33
N LYS A 188 -1.68 4.78 24.16
CA LYS A 188 -1.51 6.00 24.97
C LYS A 188 -0.50 6.91 24.25
N ASP A 189 0.39 7.59 24.99
CA ASP A 189 1.31 8.60 24.43
C ASP A 189 2.49 8.03 23.60
N THR A 190 2.81 6.74 23.73
CA THR A 190 3.98 6.12 23.07
C THR A 190 3.58 4.92 22.24
N PHE A 191 4.16 4.77 21.04
CA PHE A 191 4.03 3.57 20.23
C PHE A 191 5.21 2.61 20.40
N ASN A 192 4.91 1.31 20.47
CA ASN A 192 5.87 0.23 20.32
C ASN A 192 5.23 -0.85 19.46
N ARG A 193 5.97 -1.47 18.54
CA ARG A 193 5.50 -2.61 17.72
C ARG A 193 4.80 -3.70 18.54
N ASN A 194 5.25 -3.96 19.77
CA ASN A 194 4.62 -4.93 20.67
C ASN A 194 3.16 -4.58 21.01
N MET A 195 2.77 -3.31 20.90
CA MET A 195 1.39 -2.87 21.07
C MET A 195 0.49 -3.46 19.98
N LEU A 196 0.96 -3.53 18.73
CA LEU A 196 0.24 -4.19 17.65
C LEU A 196 0.02 -5.68 17.94
N TYR A 197 0.94 -6.35 18.62
CA TYR A 197 0.73 -7.74 19.03
C TYR A 197 -0.24 -7.85 20.21
N SER A 198 -0.24 -6.86 21.10
CA SER A 198 -1.10 -6.85 22.27
C SER A 198 -2.59 -6.68 21.93
N THR A 199 -2.93 -6.06 20.79
CA THR A 199 -4.33 -5.92 20.34
C THR A 199 -4.98 -7.26 20.00
N ALA A 200 -4.18 -8.29 19.72
CA ALA A 200 -4.67 -9.64 19.46
C ALA A 200 -4.80 -10.51 20.72
N ILE A 201 -4.51 -9.98 21.92
CA ILE A 201 -4.67 -10.74 23.17
C ILE A 201 -6.15 -11.12 23.35
N GLY A 202 -6.41 -12.42 23.52
CA GLY A 202 -7.76 -12.96 23.64
C GLY A 202 -8.48 -13.19 22.30
N LYS A 203 -7.81 -13.02 21.16
CA LYS A 203 -8.32 -13.38 19.83
C LYS A 203 -7.98 -14.83 19.47
N LYS A 204 -8.50 -15.28 18.31
CA LYS A 204 -8.44 -16.67 17.84
C LYS A 204 -7.01 -17.21 17.68
N CYS A 205 -6.07 -16.34 17.27
CA CYS A 205 -4.66 -16.65 17.10
C CYS A 205 -3.80 -15.41 17.42
N LYS A 206 -2.48 -15.60 17.52
CA LYS A 206 -1.55 -14.47 17.67
C LYS A 206 -1.28 -13.82 16.32
N VAL A 207 -0.93 -12.54 16.31
CA VAL A 207 -0.53 -11.81 15.09
C VAL A 207 0.63 -12.52 14.36
N ALA A 208 1.58 -13.09 15.10
CA ALA A 208 2.72 -13.79 14.52
C ALA A 208 2.37 -15.11 13.82
N GLU A 209 1.15 -15.63 14.05
CA GLU A 209 0.65 -16.87 13.44
C GLU A 209 -0.13 -16.60 12.14
N LEU A 210 -0.30 -15.33 11.76
CA LEU A 210 -0.93 -14.94 10.50
C LEU A 210 -0.04 -15.34 9.31
N SER A 211 -0.65 -15.82 8.22
CA SER A 211 0.06 -16.35 7.05
C SER A 211 1.00 -15.33 6.43
N SER A 212 0.56 -14.08 6.35
CA SER A 212 1.32 -13.00 5.71
C SER A 212 2.24 -12.25 6.68
N PHE A 213 2.27 -12.62 7.97
CA PHE A 213 3.10 -11.97 8.99
C PHE A 213 4.59 -11.95 8.62
N ARG A 214 5.07 -12.99 7.92
CA ARG A 214 6.45 -13.10 7.45
C ARG A 214 6.91 -11.83 6.72
N TYR A 215 6.09 -11.26 5.85
CA TYR A 215 6.46 -10.10 5.04
C TYR A 215 6.57 -8.82 5.88
N TYR A 216 5.64 -8.64 6.82
CA TYR A 216 5.70 -7.55 7.77
C TYR A 216 6.94 -7.65 8.67
N ASP A 217 7.27 -8.84 9.16
CA ASP A 217 8.48 -9.04 9.96
C ASP A 217 9.77 -8.87 9.16
N MET A 218 9.76 -9.30 7.89
CA MET A 218 10.86 -9.09 6.94
C MET A 218 11.12 -7.60 6.71
N LEU A 219 10.07 -6.81 6.46
CA LEU A 219 10.19 -5.35 6.33
C LEU A 219 10.82 -4.72 7.57
N TYR A 220 10.37 -5.10 8.76
CA TYR A 220 10.90 -4.56 10.01
C TYR A 220 12.35 -4.99 10.28
N CYS A 221 12.72 -6.23 9.97
CA CYS A 221 14.09 -6.71 10.11
C CYS A 221 15.03 -5.96 9.15
N LEU A 222 14.62 -5.81 7.89
CA LEU A 222 15.33 -5.02 6.89
C LEU A 222 15.49 -3.56 7.32
N TRP A 223 14.38 -2.94 7.72
CA TRP A 223 14.36 -1.53 8.12
C TRP A 223 15.25 -1.27 9.33
N ASN A 224 15.20 -2.14 10.34
CA ASN A 224 16.07 -2.05 11.51
C ASN A 224 17.54 -2.20 11.14
N PHE A 225 17.90 -3.11 10.23
CA PHE A 225 19.28 -3.26 9.79
C PHE A 225 19.77 -2.02 9.03
N ILE A 226 18.96 -1.50 8.10
CA ILE A 226 19.25 -0.27 7.34
C ILE A 226 19.44 0.93 8.28
N LYS A 227 18.57 1.06 9.28
CA LYS A 227 18.59 2.17 10.25
C LYS A 227 19.78 2.09 11.21
N HIS A 228 20.08 0.91 11.74
CA HIS A 228 21.01 0.77 12.88
C HIS A 228 22.42 0.34 12.49
N ASN A 229 22.63 -0.29 11.32
CA ASN A 229 23.95 -0.73 10.86
C ASN A 229 24.74 -1.47 11.96
N SER A 230 24.04 -2.38 12.66
CA SER A 230 24.56 -3.09 13.84
C SER A 230 24.61 -4.60 13.60
N MET A 231 25.55 -5.27 14.28
CA MET A 231 25.70 -6.73 14.17
C MET A 231 24.43 -7.45 14.61
N SER A 232 23.79 -7.00 15.70
CA SER A 232 22.57 -7.64 16.21
C SER A 232 21.40 -7.58 15.24
N THR A 233 21.26 -6.49 14.47
CA THR A 233 20.24 -6.38 13.42
C THR A 233 20.59 -7.20 12.19
N TYR A 234 21.88 -7.32 11.86
CA TYR A 234 22.35 -8.18 10.77
C TYR A 234 22.12 -9.67 11.09
N ASP A 235 22.51 -10.13 12.29
CA ASP A 235 22.37 -11.52 12.71
C ASP A 235 20.90 -11.96 12.74
N LYS A 236 20.00 -11.07 13.20
CA LYS A 236 18.55 -11.30 13.15
C LYS A 236 18.04 -11.43 11.71
N LEU A 237 18.44 -10.54 10.82
CA LEU A 237 18.07 -10.61 9.41
C LEU A 237 18.60 -11.90 8.77
N LYS A 238 19.85 -12.28 9.05
CA LYS A 238 20.48 -13.49 8.53
C LYS A 238 19.84 -14.77 9.04
N ALA A 239 19.44 -14.80 10.31
CA ALA A 239 18.79 -15.96 10.91
C ALA A 239 17.37 -16.17 10.36
N ASN A 240 16.60 -15.09 10.18
CA ASN A 240 15.20 -15.18 9.79
C ASN A 240 14.99 -15.15 8.27
N PHE A 241 15.84 -14.42 7.54
CA PHE A 241 15.71 -14.14 6.10
C PHE A 241 17.08 -14.19 5.39
N PRO A 242 17.81 -15.32 5.43
CA PRO A 242 19.13 -15.45 4.81
C PRO A 242 19.12 -15.19 3.28
N GLU A 243 17.98 -15.43 2.62
CA GLU A 243 17.80 -15.21 1.18
C GLU A 243 18.04 -13.76 0.75
N LEU A 244 17.90 -12.80 1.67
CA LEU A 244 18.07 -11.38 1.42
C LEU A 244 19.52 -10.92 1.47
N ILE A 245 20.45 -11.78 1.90
CA ILE A 245 21.86 -11.43 2.10
C ILE A 245 22.70 -11.98 0.96
N TYR A 246 23.73 -11.24 0.53
CA TYR A 246 24.73 -11.75 -0.40
C TYR A 246 25.47 -12.96 0.16
N ASP A 247 25.73 -13.96 -0.69
CA ASP A 247 26.38 -15.20 -0.28
C ASP A 247 27.81 -14.89 0.19
N ASN A 248 28.26 -15.55 1.27
CA ASN A 248 29.56 -15.33 1.92
C ASN A 248 29.81 -13.90 2.45
N ALA A 249 28.76 -13.09 2.63
CA ALA A 249 28.94 -11.75 3.16
C ALA A 249 29.28 -11.79 4.66
N GLU A 250 30.44 -11.26 5.03
CA GLU A 250 30.86 -11.05 6.41
C GLU A 250 30.62 -9.61 6.82
N TYR A 251 29.53 -9.38 7.56
CA TYR A 251 29.20 -8.05 8.04
C TYR A 251 30.18 -7.57 9.09
N LYS A 252 30.57 -6.29 9.03
CA LYS A 252 31.27 -5.59 10.11
C LYS A 252 30.43 -4.41 10.55
N GLN A 253 30.32 -4.23 11.86
CA GLN A 253 29.49 -3.20 12.46
C GLN A 253 29.88 -1.79 11.94
N GLY A 254 28.87 -0.99 11.61
CA GLY A 254 29.04 0.36 11.07
C GLY A 254 29.21 0.43 9.55
N ILE A 255 29.44 -0.70 8.85
CA ILE A 255 29.39 -0.68 7.38
C ILE A 255 27.93 -0.53 6.94
N PRO A 256 27.63 0.29 5.91
CA PRO A 256 26.27 0.49 5.41
C PRO A 256 25.57 -0.82 5.01
N ALA A 257 24.40 -1.06 5.58
CA ALA A 257 23.61 -2.27 5.40
C ALA A 257 23.29 -2.60 3.92
N PHE A 258 23.04 -1.57 3.09
CA PHE A 258 22.70 -1.75 1.68
C PHE A 258 23.78 -2.49 0.88
N SER A 259 25.02 -2.53 1.37
CA SER A 259 26.12 -3.26 0.72
C SER A 259 26.01 -4.77 0.88
N PHE A 260 25.17 -5.25 1.81
CA PHE A 260 25.04 -6.66 2.18
C PHE A 260 23.69 -7.27 1.78
N ILE A 261 22.74 -6.44 1.34
CA ILE A 261 21.36 -6.84 1.04
C ILE A 261 21.17 -6.96 -0.48
N LYS A 262 20.53 -8.03 -0.93
CA LYS A 262 20.06 -8.24 -2.30
C LYS A 262 18.81 -7.39 -2.54
N LEU A 263 19.00 -6.10 -2.85
CA LEU A 263 17.93 -5.16 -3.11
C LEU A 263 17.45 -5.25 -4.58
N SER A 264 16.13 -5.34 -4.79
CA SER A 264 15.53 -5.40 -6.12
C SER A 264 14.09 -4.86 -6.14
N ASP A 265 13.56 -4.65 -7.34
CA ASP A 265 12.17 -4.23 -7.55
C ASP A 265 11.19 -5.28 -7.05
N GLU A 266 11.49 -6.56 -7.29
CA GLU A 266 10.69 -7.69 -6.86
C GLU A 266 10.62 -7.78 -5.32
N LEU A 267 11.72 -7.48 -4.63
CA LEU A 267 11.73 -7.41 -3.17
C LEU A 267 10.78 -6.32 -2.67
N ILE A 268 10.80 -5.12 -3.26
CA ILE A 268 9.93 -4.02 -2.85
C ILE A 268 8.46 -4.36 -3.09
N ILE A 269 8.13 -4.87 -4.27
CA ILE A 269 6.76 -5.23 -4.63
C ILE A 269 6.24 -6.35 -3.72
N SER A 270 7.05 -7.40 -3.51
CA SER A 270 6.66 -8.52 -2.62
C SER A 270 6.49 -8.09 -1.17
N LEU A 271 7.30 -7.16 -0.66
CA LEU A 271 7.13 -6.59 0.67
C LEU A 271 5.81 -5.82 0.78
N LEU A 272 5.48 -4.98 -0.19
CA LEU A 272 4.24 -4.18 -0.18
C LEU A 272 3.00 -5.05 -0.31
N ASP A 273 2.99 -6.01 -1.25
CA ASP A 273 1.87 -6.95 -1.44
C ASP A 273 1.68 -7.87 -0.22
N GLY A 274 2.79 -8.34 0.35
CA GLY A 274 2.78 -9.13 1.57
C GLY A 274 2.30 -8.35 2.79
N CYS A 275 2.71 -7.07 2.92
CA CYS A 275 2.20 -6.19 3.97
C CYS A 275 0.71 -5.89 3.81
N SER A 276 0.23 -5.65 2.58
CA SER A 276 -1.20 -5.49 2.30
C SER A 276 -1.99 -6.71 2.76
N SER A 277 -1.53 -7.91 2.36
CA SER A 277 -2.16 -9.18 2.78
C SER A 277 -2.14 -9.35 4.30
N PHE A 278 -1.02 -9.02 4.94
CA PHE A 278 -0.91 -9.04 6.41
C PHE A 278 -1.90 -8.10 7.09
N PHE A 279 -2.07 -6.86 6.62
CA PHE A 279 -3.00 -5.93 7.26
C PHE A 279 -4.46 -6.31 7.03
N LYS A 280 -4.80 -6.94 5.89
CA LYS A 280 -6.12 -7.55 5.66
C LYS A 280 -6.41 -8.66 6.68
N GLU A 281 -5.46 -9.58 6.86
CA GLU A 281 -5.55 -10.65 7.87
C GLU A 281 -5.62 -10.10 9.30
N TYR A 282 -4.81 -9.09 9.62
CA TYR A 282 -4.77 -8.45 10.93
C TYR A 282 -6.09 -7.74 11.26
N CYS A 283 -6.66 -6.98 10.33
CA CYS A 283 -7.92 -6.28 10.55
C CYS A 283 -9.09 -7.26 10.72
N ASN A 284 -9.10 -8.37 9.97
CA ASN A 284 -10.06 -9.44 10.18
C ASN A 284 -9.94 -10.06 11.58
N LEU A 285 -8.71 -10.31 12.06
CA LEU A 285 -8.48 -10.88 13.39
C LEU A 285 -8.86 -9.92 14.53
N VAL A 286 -8.44 -8.66 14.44
CA VAL A 286 -8.51 -7.70 15.55
C VAL A 286 -9.82 -6.92 15.54
N PHE A 287 -10.25 -6.45 14.37
CA PHE A 287 -11.40 -5.56 14.20
C PHE A 287 -12.65 -6.28 13.65
N ASP A 288 -12.57 -7.57 13.33
CA ASP A 288 -13.66 -8.34 12.69
C ASP A 288 -14.09 -7.73 11.33
N GLU A 289 -13.10 -7.15 10.63
CA GLU A 289 -13.28 -6.53 9.32
C GLU A 289 -12.85 -7.49 8.20
N ASP A 290 -13.82 -8.02 7.47
CA ASP A 290 -13.57 -8.75 6.24
C ASP A 290 -13.31 -7.75 5.09
N TYR A 291 -12.17 -7.92 4.39
CA TYR A 291 -11.74 -6.99 3.35
C TYR A 291 -12.68 -6.97 2.13
N GLU A 292 -13.21 -8.13 1.74
CA GLU A 292 -14.14 -8.23 0.60
C GLU A 292 -15.47 -7.56 0.92
N GLU A 293 -15.99 -7.74 2.15
CA GLU A 293 -17.15 -6.97 2.62
C GLU A 293 -16.85 -5.47 2.73
N ALA A 294 -15.65 -5.08 3.16
CA ALA A 294 -15.28 -3.67 3.34
C ALA A 294 -15.27 -2.85 2.04
N GLN A 295 -15.21 -3.50 0.86
CA GLN A 295 -15.24 -2.81 -0.43
C GLN A 295 -16.63 -2.27 -0.80
N TRP A 296 -17.70 -2.73 -0.15
CA TRP A 296 -19.06 -2.35 -0.53
C TRP A 296 -20.02 -2.16 0.66
N ASN A 297 -19.73 -2.74 1.83
CA ASN A 297 -20.64 -2.76 2.99
C ASN A 297 -20.58 -1.45 3.82
N TYR A 298 -20.62 -0.31 3.14
CA TYR A 298 -20.72 1.02 3.75
C TYR A 298 -21.79 1.87 3.06
N GLY A 299 -22.42 2.78 3.80
CA GLY A 299 -23.57 3.57 3.31
C GLY A 299 -23.29 4.37 2.03
N LYS A 300 -22.12 5.01 1.96
CA LYS A 300 -21.73 5.86 0.83
C LYS A 300 -21.66 5.09 -0.50
N PHE A 301 -21.23 3.83 -0.48
CA PHE A 301 -21.20 2.95 -1.66
C PHE A 301 -22.55 2.90 -2.36
N PHE A 302 -23.59 2.50 -1.63
CA PHE A 302 -24.94 2.35 -2.18
C PHE A 302 -25.57 3.68 -2.56
N TYR A 303 -25.27 4.74 -1.81
CA TYR A 303 -25.73 6.08 -2.13
C TYR A 303 -25.15 6.57 -3.46
N ASP A 304 -23.86 6.38 -3.69
CA ASP A 304 -23.19 6.80 -4.91
C ASP A 304 -23.71 6.02 -6.13
N GLN A 305 -23.95 4.71 -6.00
CA GLN A 305 -24.58 3.91 -7.07
C GLN A 305 -25.96 4.45 -7.48
N VAL A 306 -26.82 4.76 -6.52
CA VAL A 306 -28.16 5.31 -6.82
C VAL A 306 -28.04 6.70 -7.44
N ARG A 307 -27.09 7.51 -6.97
CA ARG A 307 -26.86 8.85 -7.53
C ARG A 307 -26.37 8.77 -8.97
N GLU A 308 -25.46 7.86 -9.28
CA GLU A 308 -24.99 7.63 -10.66
C GLU A 308 -26.15 7.21 -11.58
N GLU A 309 -27.04 6.33 -11.12
CA GLU A 309 -28.22 5.94 -11.90
C GLU A 309 -29.18 7.11 -12.14
N ILE A 310 -29.43 7.92 -11.11
CA ILE A 310 -30.24 9.14 -11.25
C ILE A 310 -29.57 10.09 -12.26
N GLU A 311 -28.25 10.25 -12.19
CA GLU A 311 -27.49 11.10 -13.12
C GLU A 311 -27.55 10.59 -14.56
N LEU A 312 -27.45 9.28 -14.79
CA LEU A 312 -27.61 8.68 -16.12
C LEU A 312 -28.99 8.97 -16.73
N ILE A 313 -30.05 8.97 -15.91
CA ILE A 313 -31.42 9.23 -16.37
C ILE A 313 -31.67 10.73 -16.57
N THR A 314 -31.22 11.55 -15.62
CA THR A 314 -31.52 13.00 -15.60
C THR A 314 -30.56 13.82 -16.45
N ASN A 315 -29.34 13.34 -16.66
CA ASN A 315 -28.29 13.97 -17.45
C ASN A 315 -27.52 12.92 -18.30
N PRO A 316 -28.18 12.26 -19.26
CA PRO A 316 -27.58 11.18 -20.05
C PRO A 316 -26.36 11.61 -20.88
N LEU A 317 -26.21 12.92 -21.14
CA LEU A 317 -25.09 13.50 -21.89
C LEU A 317 -23.95 13.99 -20.99
N GLY A 318 -24.09 13.90 -19.65
CA GLY A 318 -23.10 14.37 -18.69
C GLY A 318 -22.80 15.86 -18.81
N LEU A 319 -23.76 16.66 -19.30
CA LEU A 319 -23.54 18.07 -19.56
C LEU A 319 -23.48 18.84 -18.23
N PRO A 320 -22.54 19.78 -18.07
CA PRO A 320 -22.54 20.66 -16.91
C PRO A 320 -23.85 21.42 -16.80
N PHE A 321 -24.37 21.58 -15.59
CA PHE A 321 -25.66 22.23 -15.27
C PHE A 321 -25.76 23.71 -15.70
N TYR A 322 -24.67 24.29 -16.21
CA TYR A 322 -24.55 25.69 -16.60
C TYR A 322 -24.48 25.92 -18.13
N LEU A 323 -24.62 24.85 -18.93
CA LEU A 323 -24.91 24.92 -20.36
C LEU A 323 -26.42 24.89 -20.57
#